data_AF-A0AAN6YJS9-F1
#
_entry.id   AF-A0AAN6YJS9-F1
#
_cell.length_a   1.000
_cell.length_b   1.000
_cell.length_c   1.000
_cell.angle_alpha   90.00
_cell.angle_beta   90.00
_cell.angle_gamma   90.00
#
_symmetry.space_group_name_H-M   'P 1'
#
loop_
_entity.id
_entity.type
_entity.pdbx_description
1 polymer ?
#
loop_
_entity_poly.entity_id
_entity_poly.type
_entity_poly.pdbx_seq_one_letter_code
_entity_poly.pdbx_strand_id
1 'polypeptide(L)'
;MGIKRKPKRQKVTDGNMGWIKKRARAIERLFEHDNAKMPAHVRGDLERELAAHKQRIAEDRQRKHRSKMIGKYHMVRFFERKKATRRAKQIKKQLAETTDPEEKARLESDLHIAEVDIDYAIYYPFLERYISLYAAPGKEEKGEGKEQKSPIDDLHTPRPPIWSVIEKAREEGKAALEKVQNRQSEADEEVKKGKKGSIEKQKRLPSGKKTSGGGDDEEDEIKNEDFFEE
;
A
#
# COMPACT_ATOMS: atom_id res chain seq x y z
N MET A 1 -36.11 -36.83 4.38
CA MET A 1 -34.71 -36.79 4.84
C MET A 1 -33.83 -36.32 3.70
N GLY A 2 -33.33 -35.08 3.73
CA GLY A 2 -32.48 -34.52 2.68
C GLY A 2 -31.00 -34.87 2.91
N ILE A 3 -30.41 -35.63 2.00
CA ILE A 3 -28.98 -36.01 2.06
C ILE A 3 -28.14 -34.78 1.73
N LYS A 4 -27.50 -34.16 2.74
CA LYS A 4 -26.53 -33.08 2.55
C LYS A 4 -25.30 -33.63 1.82
N ARG A 5 -25.12 -33.26 0.54
CA ARG A 5 -23.91 -33.59 -0.24
C ARG A 5 -22.69 -32.88 0.37
N LYS A 6 -21.66 -33.65 0.76
CA LYS A 6 -20.38 -33.09 1.24
C LYS A 6 -19.69 -32.31 0.11
N PRO A 7 -19.09 -31.13 0.38
CA PRO A 7 -18.40 -30.36 -0.65
C PRO A 7 -17.19 -31.14 -1.19
N LYS A 8 -17.07 -31.20 -2.53
CA LYS A 8 -15.93 -31.83 -3.22
C LYS A 8 -14.64 -31.08 -2.85
N ARG A 9 -13.67 -31.78 -2.28
CA ARG A 9 -12.32 -31.23 -2.00
C ARG A 9 -11.65 -30.89 -3.35
N GLN A 10 -11.53 -29.60 -3.67
CA GLN A 10 -10.75 -29.16 -4.83
C GLN A 10 -9.29 -29.59 -4.63
N LYS A 11 -8.75 -30.34 -5.61
CA LYS A 11 -7.33 -30.68 -5.64
C LYS A 11 -6.54 -29.38 -5.81
N VAL A 12 -5.68 -29.07 -4.86
CA VAL A 12 -4.82 -27.90 -4.95
C VAL A 12 -3.81 -28.16 -6.06
N THR A 13 -3.84 -27.36 -7.11
CA THR A 13 -2.90 -27.44 -8.23
C THR A 13 -1.50 -27.01 -7.79
N ASP A 14 -0.49 -27.70 -8.31
CA ASP A 14 0.91 -27.33 -8.09
C ASP A 14 1.14 -25.90 -8.61
N GLY A 15 1.63 -25.01 -7.74
CA GLY A 15 1.86 -23.59 -8.04
C GLY A 15 0.81 -22.59 -7.52
N ASN A 16 -0.33 -23.04 -6.98
CA ASN A 16 -1.25 -22.14 -6.25
C ASN A 16 -0.58 -21.63 -4.95
N MET A 17 -0.88 -20.41 -4.52
CA MET A 17 -0.38 -19.84 -3.25
C MET A 17 -0.67 -20.75 -2.04
N GLY A 18 -1.86 -21.38 -2.01
CA GLY A 18 -2.20 -22.35 -0.96
C GLY A 18 -1.31 -23.60 -0.98
N TRP A 19 -0.87 -24.04 -2.16
CA TRP A 19 0.08 -25.13 -2.32
C TRP A 19 1.49 -24.70 -1.90
N ILE A 20 1.96 -23.53 -2.35
CA ILE A 20 3.27 -22.97 -2.04
C ILE A 20 3.48 -22.86 -0.52
N LYS A 21 2.48 -22.33 0.21
CA LYS A 21 2.50 -22.27 1.68
C LYS A 21 2.57 -23.65 2.33
N LYS A 22 1.86 -24.65 1.79
CA LYS A 22 1.92 -26.03 2.31
C LYS A 22 3.27 -26.68 2.04
N ARG A 23 3.82 -26.51 0.83
CA ARG A 23 5.12 -27.03 0.42
C ARG A 23 6.24 -26.42 1.26
N ALA A 24 6.26 -25.11 1.46
CA ALA A 24 7.22 -24.43 2.33
C ALA A 24 7.21 -25.02 3.75
N ARG A 25 6.03 -25.14 4.38
CA ARG A 25 5.90 -25.74 5.73
C ARG A 25 6.32 -27.20 5.77
N ALA A 26 6.04 -27.97 4.72
CA ALA A 26 6.48 -29.36 4.64
C ALA A 26 8.00 -29.48 4.57
N ILE A 27 8.67 -28.61 3.80
CA ILE A 27 10.13 -28.57 3.71
C ILE A 27 10.75 -28.12 5.04
N GLU A 28 10.17 -27.12 5.72
CA GLU A 28 10.61 -26.68 7.06
C GLU A 28 10.54 -27.81 8.08
N ARG A 29 9.40 -28.50 8.17
CA ARG A 29 9.24 -29.67 9.05
C ARG A 29 10.21 -30.80 8.71
N LEU A 30 10.49 -31.01 7.43
CA LEU A 30 11.47 -32.01 6.99
C LEU A 30 12.89 -31.65 7.47
N PHE A 31 13.27 -30.36 7.44
CA PHE A 31 14.52 -29.89 8.00
C PHE A 31 14.56 -29.97 9.54
N GLU A 32 13.43 -29.84 10.23
CA GLU A 32 13.38 -30.02 11.68
C GLU A 32 13.63 -31.48 12.10
N HIS A 33 13.13 -32.44 11.33
CA HIS A 33 13.17 -33.87 11.71
C HIS A 33 14.35 -34.66 11.13
N ASP A 34 14.65 -34.49 9.83
CA ASP A 34 15.52 -35.42 9.09
C ASP A 34 16.78 -34.76 8.51
N ASN A 35 17.08 -33.52 8.89
CA ASN A 35 18.22 -32.77 8.33
C ASN A 35 19.56 -33.52 8.46
N ALA A 36 19.80 -34.21 9.59
CA ALA A 36 21.04 -34.96 9.79
C ALA A 36 21.16 -36.21 8.91
N LYS A 37 20.04 -36.77 8.44
CA LYS A 37 19.98 -38.00 7.62
C LYS A 37 19.98 -37.72 6.12
N MET A 38 19.86 -36.44 5.74
CA MET A 38 19.67 -36.04 4.36
C MET A 38 21.00 -35.88 3.61
N PRO A 39 21.13 -36.41 2.37
CA PRO A 39 22.28 -36.13 1.51
C PRO A 39 22.44 -34.64 1.21
N ALA A 40 23.69 -34.18 1.09
CA ALA A 40 23.99 -32.75 0.92
C ALA A 40 23.36 -32.12 -0.33
N HIS A 41 23.27 -32.85 -1.45
CA HIS A 41 22.64 -32.34 -2.69
C HIS A 41 21.14 -32.10 -2.50
N VAL A 42 20.43 -33.05 -1.90
CA VAL A 42 18.99 -32.94 -1.60
C VAL A 42 18.72 -31.77 -0.65
N ARG A 43 19.58 -31.59 0.36
CA ARG A 43 19.48 -30.45 1.28
C ARG A 43 19.57 -29.12 0.52
N GLY A 44 20.58 -28.97 -0.34
CA GLY A 44 20.77 -27.74 -1.13
C GLY A 44 19.60 -27.43 -2.06
N ASP A 45 19.02 -28.45 -2.69
CA ASP A 45 17.84 -28.27 -3.55
C ASP A 45 16.61 -27.83 -2.75
N LEU A 46 16.37 -28.45 -1.59
CA LEU A 46 15.26 -28.09 -0.71
C LEU A 46 15.43 -26.71 -0.06
N GLU A 47 16.66 -26.30 0.27
CA GLU A 47 16.95 -24.96 0.77
C GLU A 47 16.64 -23.89 -0.29
N ARG A 48 17.06 -24.14 -1.55
CA ARG A 48 16.76 -23.29 -2.69
C ARG A 48 15.25 -23.22 -2.95
N GLU A 49 14.59 -24.36 -2.94
CA GLU A 49 13.13 -24.45 -3.11
C GLU A 49 12.40 -23.67 -2.00
N LEU A 50 12.79 -23.86 -0.73
CA LEU A 50 12.22 -23.16 0.41
C LEU A 50 12.42 -21.65 0.30
N ALA A 51 13.60 -21.20 -0.08
CA ALA A 51 13.89 -19.78 -0.27
C ALA A 51 12.98 -19.16 -1.35
N ALA A 52 12.81 -19.85 -2.49
CA ALA A 52 11.92 -19.41 -3.55
C ALA A 52 10.45 -19.33 -3.09
N HIS A 53 9.96 -20.36 -2.38
CA HIS A 53 8.60 -20.35 -1.84
C HIS A 53 8.40 -19.24 -0.81
N LYS A 54 9.34 -19.03 0.11
CA LYS A 54 9.29 -17.94 1.10
C LYS A 54 9.26 -16.57 0.45
N GLN A 55 10.05 -16.35 -0.60
CA GLN A 55 10.02 -15.12 -1.37
C GLN A 55 8.62 -14.88 -1.96
N ARG A 56 8.06 -15.89 -2.64
CA ARG A 56 6.73 -15.78 -3.27
C ARG A 56 5.60 -15.54 -2.25
N ILE A 57 5.70 -16.15 -1.06
CA ILE A 57 4.76 -15.89 0.04
C ILE A 57 4.87 -14.44 0.53
N ALA A 58 6.08 -13.90 0.66
CA ALA A 58 6.29 -12.51 1.07
C ALA A 58 5.75 -11.52 0.02
N GLU A 59 6.00 -11.77 -1.27
CA GLU A 59 5.46 -10.97 -2.37
C GLU A 59 3.93 -10.97 -2.40
N ASP A 60 3.30 -12.12 -2.15
CA ASP A 60 1.84 -12.23 -2.04
C ASP A 60 1.28 -11.42 -0.87
N ARG A 61 1.94 -11.50 0.29
CA ARG A 61 1.57 -10.70 1.47
C ARG A 61 1.67 -9.21 1.19
N GLN A 62 2.77 -8.77 0.56
CA GLN A 62 2.99 -7.38 0.17
C GLN A 62 1.96 -6.90 -0.86
N ARG A 63 1.65 -7.73 -1.87
CA ARG A 63 0.61 -7.42 -2.87
C ARG A 63 -0.76 -7.24 -2.22
N LYS A 64 -1.15 -8.16 -1.32
CA LYS A 64 -2.42 -8.08 -0.58
C LYS A 64 -2.48 -6.85 0.33
N HIS A 65 -1.41 -6.56 1.05
CA HIS A 65 -1.33 -5.37 1.91
C HIS A 65 -1.48 -4.09 1.09
N ARG A 66 -0.79 -4.00 -0.05
CA ARG A 66 -0.92 -2.89 -1.00
C ARG A 66 -2.36 -2.73 -1.49
N SER A 67 -3.00 -3.81 -1.96
CA SER A 67 -4.39 -3.77 -2.41
C SER A 67 -5.35 -3.31 -1.31
N LYS A 68 -5.15 -3.79 -0.06
CA LYS A 68 -5.94 -3.38 1.11
C LYS A 68 -5.80 -1.88 1.40
N MET A 69 -4.56 -1.36 1.36
CA MET A 69 -4.30 0.06 1.61
C MET A 69 -4.87 0.96 0.50
N ILE A 70 -4.74 0.56 -0.76
CA ILE A 70 -5.35 1.26 -1.89
C ILE A 70 -6.87 1.31 -1.70
N GLY A 71 -7.52 0.17 -1.44
CA GLY A 71 -8.96 0.10 -1.22
C GLY A 71 -9.42 0.96 -0.05
N LYS A 72 -8.71 0.92 1.09
CA LYS A 72 -9.04 1.69 2.31
C LYS A 72 -9.15 3.19 2.07
N TYR A 73 -8.26 3.77 1.27
CA TYR A 73 -8.22 5.22 1.03
C TYR A 73 -8.76 5.64 -0.34
N HIS A 74 -9.16 4.70 -1.18
CA HIS A 74 -9.60 4.97 -2.56
C HIS A 74 -10.71 6.01 -2.62
N MET A 75 -11.75 5.87 -1.78
CA MET A 75 -12.90 6.78 -1.78
C MET A 75 -12.53 8.19 -1.32
N VAL A 76 -11.81 8.33 -0.20
CA VAL A 76 -11.39 9.65 0.29
C VAL A 76 -10.53 10.36 -0.76
N ARG A 77 -9.54 9.67 -1.34
CA ARG A 77 -8.68 10.20 -2.42
C ARG A 77 -9.48 10.58 -3.65
N PHE A 78 -10.48 9.77 -4.02
CA PHE A 78 -11.36 10.07 -5.16
C PHE A 78 -12.14 11.37 -4.95
N PHE A 79 -12.73 11.56 -3.77
CA PHE A 79 -13.46 12.79 -3.46
C PHE A 79 -12.56 14.02 -3.41
N GLU A 80 -11.37 13.89 -2.82
CA GLU A 80 -10.40 14.99 -2.79
C GLU A 80 -9.91 15.35 -4.19
N ARG A 81 -9.56 14.35 -5.01
CA ARG A 81 -9.23 14.57 -6.43
C ARG A 81 -10.36 15.27 -7.16
N LYS A 82 -11.61 14.82 -6.99
CA LYS A 82 -12.79 15.44 -7.62
C LYS A 82 -12.97 16.89 -7.16
N LYS A 83 -12.75 17.17 -5.87
CA LYS A 83 -12.83 18.53 -5.30
C LYS A 83 -11.73 19.43 -5.89
N ALA A 84 -10.48 19.00 -5.87
CA ALA A 84 -9.34 19.73 -6.41
C ALA A 84 -9.50 19.99 -7.92
N THR A 85 -9.90 18.98 -8.70
CA THR A 85 -10.16 19.13 -10.14
C THR A 85 -11.27 20.14 -10.43
N ARG A 86 -12.37 20.12 -9.66
CA ARG A 86 -13.43 21.12 -9.81
C ARG A 86 -12.90 22.52 -9.52
N ARG A 87 -12.04 22.65 -8.51
CA ARG A 87 -11.46 23.93 -8.10
C ARG A 87 -10.52 24.51 -9.15
N ALA A 88 -9.60 23.69 -9.65
CA ALA A 88 -8.72 24.07 -10.75
C ALA A 88 -9.51 24.51 -11.98
N LYS A 89 -10.62 23.84 -12.31
CA LYS A 89 -11.52 24.25 -13.40
C LYS A 89 -12.18 25.61 -13.15
N GLN A 90 -12.63 25.88 -11.93
CA GLN A 90 -13.22 27.18 -11.57
C GLN A 90 -12.20 28.31 -11.68
N ILE A 91 -10.99 28.10 -11.16
CA ILE A 91 -9.92 29.09 -11.20
C ILE A 91 -9.47 29.37 -12.65
N LYS A 92 -9.34 28.32 -13.48
CA LYS A 92 -9.05 28.49 -14.92
C LYS A 92 -10.11 29.33 -15.63
N LYS A 93 -11.39 29.17 -15.25
CA LYS A 93 -12.47 30.01 -15.78
C LYS A 93 -12.34 31.46 -15.31
N GLN A 94 -12.08 31.68 -14.02
CA GLN A 94 -11.88 33.03 -13.46
C GLN A 94 -10.69 33.73 -14.12
N LEU A 95 -9.56 33.05 -14.29
CA LEU A 95 -8.37 33.58 -15.00
C LEU A 95 -8.68 34.07 -16.43
N ALA A 96 -9.62 33.44 -17.12
CA ALA A 96 -10.03 33.83 -18.46
C ALA A 96 -10.90 35.09 -18.48
N GLU A 97 -11.62 35.37 -17.39
CA GLU A 97 -12.56 36.50 -17.25
C GLU A 97 -11.89 37.71 -16.56
N THR A 98 -10.93 37.48 -15.67
CA THR A 98 -10.21 38.52 -14.95
C THR A 98 -9.31 39.33 -15.89
N THR A 99 -9.33 40.65 -15.73
CA THR A 99 -8.44 41.58 -16.48
C THR A 99 -7.37 42.21 -15.58
N ASP A 100 -7.63 42.28 -14.27
CA ASP A 100 -6.71 42.85 -13.29
C ASP A 100 -5.43 42.00 -13.14
N PRO A 101 -4.23 42.58 -13.33
CA PRO A 101 -2.97 41.87 -13.17
C PRO A 101 -2.73 41.31 -11.76
N GLU A 102 -3.15 42.01 -10.70
CA GLU A 102 -2.91 41.54 -9.33
C GLU A 102 -3.80 40.35 -9.00
N GLU A 103 -5.09 40.40 -9.35
CA GLU A 103 -6.01 39.28 -9.21
C GLU A 103 -5.57 38.08 -10.06
N LYS A 104 -5.05 38.29 -11.28
CA LYS A 104 -4.48 37.21 -12.09
C LYS A 104 -3.34 36.49 -11.39
N ALA A 105 -2.37 37.23 -10.84
CA ALA A 105 -1.23 36.63 -10.14
C ALA A 105 -1.68 35.78 -8.94
N ARG A 106 -2.71 36.24 -8.20
CA ARG A 106 -3.30 35.45 -7.10
C ARG A 106 -3.96 34.17 -7.61
N LEU A 107 -4.78 34.27 -8.67
CA LEU A 107 -5.46 33.12 -9.26
C LEU A 107 -4.48 32.11 -9.88
N GLU A 108 -3.36 32.56 -10.44
CA GLU A 108 -2.29 31.68 -10.92
C GLU A 108 -1.64 30.90 -9.78
N SER A 109 -1.39 31.56 -8.63
CA SER A 109 -0.89 30.90 -7.42
C SER A 109 -1.89 29.87 -6.89
N ASP A 110 -3.17 30.22 -6.80
CA ASP A 110 -4.24 29.32 -6.38
C ASP A 110 -4.41 28.14 -7.33
N LEU A 111 -4.24 28.38 -8.63
CA LEU A 111 -4.28 27.33 -9.64
C LEU A 111 -3.16 26.32 -9.42
N HIS A 112 -1.93 26.79 -9.18
CA HIS A 112 -0.80 25.91 -8.89
C HIS A 112 -1.08 25.03 -7.67
N ILE A 113 -1.58 25.62 -6.57
CA ILE A 113 -1.96 24.85 -5.37
C ILE A 113 -3.01 23.78 -5.72
N ALA A 114 -4.07 24.15 -6.44
CA ALA A 114 -5.12 23.21 -6.83
C ALA A 114 -4.61 22.09 -7.75
N GLU A 115 -3.63 22.37 -8.60
CA GLU A 115 -2.99 21.36 -9.45
C GLU A 115 -2.12 20.40 -8.65
N VAL A 116 -1.33 20.90 -7.69
CA VAL A 116 -0.56 20.05 -6.77
C VAL A 116 -1.50 19.22 -5.89
N ASP A 117 -2.65 19.75 -5.47
CA ASP A 117 -3.67 18.98 -4.72
C ASP A 117 -4.25 17.81 -5.54
N ILE A 118 -4.41 17.98 -6.86
CA ILE A 118 -4.82 16.89 -7.77
C ILE A 118 -3.75 15.79 -7.77
N ASP A 119 -2.50 16.18 -7.99
CA ASP A 119 -1.37 15.25 -8.02
C ASP A 119 -1.15 14.59 -6.67
N TYR A 120 -1.41 15.30 -5.57
CA TYR A 120 -1.41 14.75 -4.22
C TYR A 120 -2.38 13.59 -4.09
N ALA A 121 -3.64 13.78 -4.46
CA ALA A 121 -4.64 12.72 -4.35
C ALA A 121 -4.31 11.51 -5.26
N ILE A 122 -3.67 11.73 -6.41
CA ILE A 122 -3.28 10.68 -7.37
C ILE A 122 -2.02 9.94 -6.91
N TYR A 123 -0.96 10.64 -6.55
CA TYR A 123 0.38 10.11 -6.37
C TYR A 123 0.81 9.95 -4.91
N TYR A 124 -0.09 10.20 -3.96
CA TYR A 124 0.17 9.87 -2.56
C TYR A 124 0.60 8.40 -2.39
N PRO A 125 1.64 8.12 -1.59
CA PRO A 125 2.16 6.77 -1.37
C PRO A 125 1.08 5.75 -1.02
N PHE A 126 1.05 4.62 -1.74
CA PHE A 126 -0.01 3.62 -1.53
C PHE A 126 0.09 2.88 -0.19
N LEU A 127 1.31 2.75 0.36
CA LEU A 127 1.57 1.99 1.58
C LEU A 127 1.54 2.85 2.85
N GLU A 128 1.14 4.11 2.74
CA GLU A 128 1.04 5.01 3.89
C GLU A 128 -0.39 5.43 4.16
N ARG A 129 -0.63 5.84 5.41
CA ARG A 129 -1.91 6.43 5.79
C ARG A 129 -2.09 7.74 5.03
N TYR A 130 -3.19 7.84 4.28
CA TYR A 130 -3.54 9.07 3.59
C TYR A 130 -3.86 10.20 4.57
N ILE A 131 -3.29 11.38 4.34
CA ILE A 131 -3.58 12.60 5.09
C ILE A 131 -4.47 13.47 4.20
N SER A 132 -5.73 13.63 4.60
CA SER A 132 -6.73 14.42 3.87
C SER A 132 -6.36 15.91 3.88
N LEU A 133 -6.46 16.56 2.73
CA LEU A 133 -6.22 18.00 2.55
C LEU A 133 -7.45 18.85 2.90
N TYR A 134 -8.64 18.30 2.68
CA TYR A 134 -9.89 19.05 2.79
C TYR A 134 -10.82 18.58 3.93
N ALA A 135 -10.39 17.63 4.76
CA ALA A 135 -11.08 17.30 5.99
C ALA A 135 -10.67 18.28 7.08
N ALA A 136 -11.65 18.97 7.68
CA ALA A 136 -11.39 19.80 8.84
C ALA A 136 -10.83 18.94 9.99
N PRO A 137 -9.79 19.39 10.70
CA PRO A 137 -9.33 18.70 11.90
C PRO A 137 -10.47 18.73 12.93
N GLY A 138 -10.98 17.55 13.31
CA GLY A 138 -11.96 17.39 14.39
C GLY A 138 -13.36 16.91 14.01
N LYS A 139 -13.65 16.53 12.76
CA LYS A 139 -14.93 15.88 12.41
C LYS A 139 -14.86 14.36 12.53
N GLU A 140 -14.87 13.87 13.77
CA GLU A 140 -15.62 12.65 14.06
C GLU A 140 -17.12 12.98 13.89
N GLU A 141 -17.88 12.03 13.36
CA GLU A 141 -19.30 12.17 13.03
C GLU A 141 -20.14 12.74 14.19
N LYS A 142 -20.42 14.05 14.19
CA LYS A 142 -21.68 14.59 14.71
C LYS A 142 -22.17 15.71 13.79
N GLY A 143 -23.45 15.61 13.48
CA GLY A 143 -24.17 16.52 12.60
C GLY A 143 -24.19 17.97 13.11
N GLU A 144 -24.70 18.81 12.22
CA GLU A 144 -25.09 20.21 12.41
C GLU A 144 -23.97 21.26 12.31
N GLY A 145 -24.25 22.32 11.55
CA GLY A 145 -23.37 23.49 11.40
C GLY A 145 -22.39 23.43 10.22
N LYS A 146 -22.87 23.42 8.97
CA LYS A 146 -22.04 23.82 7.82
C LYS A 146 -21.96 25.35 7.79
N GLU A 147 -21.01 25.93 8.52
CA GLU A 147 -20.40 27.17 8.02
C GLU A 147 -19.76 26.79 6.68
N GLN A 148 -20.34 27.31 5.60
CA GLN A 148 -19.79 27.19 4.27
C GLN A 148 -18.52 28.04 4.24
N LYS A 149 -17.38 27.51 4.71
CA LYS A 149 -16.08 28.09 4.37
C LYS A 149 -16.04 28.26 2.86
N SER A 150 -15.65 29.45 2.41
CA SER A 150 -15.67 29.74 0.99
C SER A 150 -14.75 28.74 0.30
N PRO A 151 -15.03 28.34 -0.95
CA PRO A 151 -14.14 27.44 -1.68
C PRO A 151 -12.68 27.92 -1.73
N ILE A 152 -12.43 29.24 -1.56
CA ILE A 152 -11.11 29.89 -1.55
C ILE A 152 -10.35 29.64 -0.26
N ASP A 153 -11.03 29.60 0.88
CA ASP A 153 -10.39 29.36 2.17
C ASP A 153 -9.78 27.94 2.28
N ASP A 154 -10.32 26.97 1.55
CA ASP A 154 -9.79 25.59 1.50
C ASP A 154 -8.37 25.54 0.88
N LEU A 155 -8.00 26.46 -0.02
CA LEU A 155 -6.70 26.45 -0.69
C LEU A 155 -5.56 26.95 0.21
N HIS A 156 -5.83 27.90 1.10
CA HIS A 156 -4.82 28.51 1.97
C HIS A 156 -4.65 27.79 3.32
N THR A 157 -5.25 26.61 3.49
CA THR A 157 -5.05 25.76 4.66
C THR A 157 -3.61 25.21 4.68
N PRO A 158 -2.95 25.08 5.85
CA PRO A 158 -1.60 24.51 5.93
C PRO A 158 -1.54 23.10 5.32
N ARG A 159 -0.58 22.87 4.42
CA ARG A 159 -0.39 21.60 3.73
C ARG A 159 0.55 20.67 4.49
N PRO A 160 0.31 19.34 4.46
CA PRO A 160 1.19 18.37 5.11
C PRO A 160 2.56 18.30 4.41
N PRO A 161 3.64 17.87 5.10
CA PRO A 161 5.00 17.87 4.54
C PRO A 161 5.16 17.11 3.21
N ILE A 162 4.39 16.03 3.03
CA ILE A 162 4.41 15.23 1.80
C ILE A 162 3.84 15.98 0.58
N TRP A 163 3.04 17.02 0.80
CA TRP A 163 2.56 17.88 -0.27
C TRP A 163 3.73 18.55 -1.01
N SER A 164 4.70 19.12 -0.28
CA SER A 164 5.89 19.73 -0.87
C SER A 164 6.81 18.72 -1.58
N VAL A 165 6.78 17.45 -1.16
CA VAL A 165 7.50 16.37 -1.87
C VAL A 165 6.85 16.12 -3.23
N ILE A 166 5.52 16.12 -3.29
CA ILE A 166 4.76 15.93 -4.53
C ILE A 166 4.92 17.14 -5.45
N GLU A 167 4.92 18.35 -4.91
CA GLU A 167 5.21 19.59 -5.67
C GLU A 167 6.57 19.50 -6.38
N LYS A 168 7.63 19.14 -5.67
CA LYS A 168 8.96 18.94 -6.28
C LYS A 168 8.98 17.79 -7.30
N ALA A 169 8.37 16.66 -6.97
CA ALA A 169 8.30 15.52 -7.88
C ALA A 169 7.48 15.83 -9.15
N ARG A 170 6.53 16.76 -9.08
CA ARG A 170 5.76 17.24 -10.25
C ARG A 170 6.67 17.94 -11.25
N GLU A 171 7.59 18.77 -10.78
CA GLU A 171 8.58 19.48 -11.62
C GLU A 171 9.54 18.50 -12.30
N GLU A 172 9.95 17.43 -11.61
CA GLU A 172 10.77 16.34 -12.16
C GLU A 172 10.00 15.47 -13.16
N GLY A 173 8.67 15.48 -13.09
CA GLY A 173 7.76 14.82 -14.03
C GLY A 173 7.16 13.49 -13.53
N LYS A 174 6.39 12.86 -14.42
CA LYS A 174 5.54 11.70 -14.07
C LYS A 174 6.30 10.53 -13.43
N ALA A 175 7.53 10.27 -13.89
CA ALA A 175 8.34 9.19 -13.34
C ALA A 175 8.72 9.43 -11.87
N ALA A 176 8.97 10.67 -11.46
CA ALA A 176 9.25 11.02 -10.07
C ALA A 176 7.99 10.88 -9.19
N LEU A 177 6.84 11.32 -9.70
CA LEU A 177 5.55 11.13 -9.03
C LEU A 177 5.21 9.65 -8.81
N GLU A 178 5.45 8.80 -9.81
CA GLU A 178 5.25 7.35 -9.67
C GLU A 178 6.24 6.71 -8.68
N LYS A 179 7.47 7.21 -8.56
CA LYS A 179 8.43 6.77 -7.53
C LYS A 179 7.93 7.11 -6.14
N VAL A 180 7.38 8.31 -5.92
CA VAL A 180 6.77 8.70 -4.63
C VAL A 180 5.59 7.79 -4.31
N GLN A 181 4.72 7.55 -5.28
CA GLN A 181 3.52 6.73 -5.12
C GLN A 181 3.83 5.26 -4.77
N ASN A 182 4.88 4.71 -5.38
CA ASN A 182 5.32 3.33 -5.21
C ASN A 182 6.42 3.15 -4.16
N ARG A 183 6.77 4.20 -3.41
CA ARG A 183 7.80 4.08 -2.38
C ARG A 183 7.41 3.00 -1.38
N GLN A 184 8.34 2.10 -1.11
CA GLN A 184 8.16 1.14 -0.03
C GLN A 184 8.40 1.92 1.26
N SER A 185 7.50 1.74 2.24
CA SER A 185 7.68 2.37 3.55
C SER A 185 9.02 1.91 4.15
N GLU A 186 9.66 2.74 4.98
CA GLU A 186 10.95 2.40 5.58
C GLU A 186 10.91 1.06 6.35
N ALA A 187 9.74 0.71 6.91
CA ALA A 187 9.49 -0.57 7.56
C ALA A 187 9.61 -1.79 6.61
N ASP A 188 9.31 -1.62 5.32
CA ASP A 188 9.46 -2.68 4.30
C ASP A 188 10.88 -2.71 3.71
N GLU A 189 11.57 -1.56 3.66
CA GLU A 189 12.96 -1.44 3.20
C GLU A 189 13.96 -2.09 4.18
N GLU A 190 13.73 -1.97 5.50
CA GLU A 190 14.55 -2.66 6.50
C GLU A 190 14.51 -4.19 6.35
N VAL A 191 13.35 -4.75 6.02
CA VAL A 191 13.17 -6.19 5.77
C VAL A 191 13.96 -6.65 4.53
N LYS A 192 14.10 -5.79 3.51
CA LYS A 192 14.92 -6.07 2.31
C LYS A 192 16.42 -5.89 2.57
N LYS A 193 16.84 -4.83 3.29
CA LYS A 193 18.25 -4.62 3.64
C LYS A 193 18.79 -5.70 4.59
N GLY A 194 17.98 -6.18 5.53
CA GLY A 194 18.31 -7.32 6.40
C GLY A 194 18.56 -8.63 5.64
N LYS A 195 17.89 -8.85 4.50
CA LYS A 195 18.10 -10.03 3.63
C LYS A 195 19.34 -9.92 2.73
N LYS A 196 19.72 -8.72 2.29
CA LYS A 196 20.99 -8.54 1.54
C LYS A 196 22.23 -8.65 2.44
N GLY A 197 22.17 -8.14 3.69
CA GLY A 197 23.29 -8.20 4.63
C GLY A 197 23.58 -9.59 5.21
N SER A 198 22.61 -10.51 5.17
CA SER A 198 22.74 -11.87 5.73
C SER A 198 23.33 -12.89 4.75
N ILE A 199 23.28 -12.62 3.44
CA ILE A 199 23.86 -13.52 2.42
C ILE A 199 25.40 -13.43 2.37
N GLU A 200 25.99 -12.31 2.78
CA GLU A 200 27.45 -12.08 2.62
C GLU A 200 28.30 -12.54 3.82
N LYS A 201 27.69 -12.97 4.94
CA LYS A 201 28.42 -13.20 6.20
C LYS A 201 28.31 -14.58 6.84
N GLN A 202 27.79 -15.60 6.15
CA GLN A 202 27.75 -16.97 6.69
C GLN A 202 28.60 -17.97 5.90
N LYS A 203 29.92 -17.80 5.97
CA LYS A 203 30.87 -18.92 6.02
C LYS A 203 31.54 -18.90 7.39
N ARG A 204 31.02 -19.73 8.33
CA ARG A 204 31.70 -20.44 9.45
C ARG A 204 30.71 -20.71 10.62
N LEU A 205 30.61 -21.98 11.00
CA LEU A 205 29.85 -22.60 12.10
C LEU A 205 30.69 -22.65 13.42
N PRO A 206 30.20 -23.15 14.58
CA PRO A 206 28.82 -23.44 15.05
C PRO A 206 28.48 -23.08 16.53
N SER A 207 27.18 -23.25 16.85
CA SER A 207 26.57 -23.77 18.11
C SER A 207 26.17 -22.80 19.25
N GLY A 208 24.89 -22.90 19.70
CA GLY A 208 24.44 -22.36 21.00
C GLY A 208 22.92 -22.12 21.18
N LYS A 209 22.18 -23.18 21.55
CA LYS A 209 20.95 -23.33 22.40
C LYS A 209 19.92 -22.18 22.67
N LYS A 210 18.64 -22.61 22.74
CA LYS A 210 17.41 -22.07 23.44
C LYS A 210 16.70 -20.88 22.73
N THR A 211 15.37 -20.68 22.72
CA THR A 211 14.17 -21.26 23.37
C THR A 211 12.89 -20.83 22.60
N SER A 212 11.80 -21.55 22.86
CA SER A 212 10.42 -21.45 22.35
C SER A 212 9.70 -20.11 22.54
N GLY A 213 8.72 -19.84 21.67
CA GLY A 213 7.61 -18.89 21.90
C GLY A 213 6.68 -18.82 20.69
N GLY A 214 5.55 -19.53 20.74
CA GLY A 214 4.51 -19.55 19.70
C GLY A 214 3.53 -18.38 19.81
N GLY A 215 2.86 -18.09 18.71
CA GLY A 215 1.73 -17.16 18.62
C GLY A 215 0.94 -17.47 17.36
N ASP A 216 -0.24 -18.04 17.55
CA ASP A 216 -1.27 -18.26 16.53
C ASP A 216 -1.92 -16.92 16.15
N ASP A 217 -2.12 -16.67 14.85
CA ASP A 217 -3.01 -15.61 14.37
C ASP A 217 -4.04 -16.22 13.42
N GLU A 218 -5.30 -16.14 13.88
CA GLU A 218 -6.51 -16.57 13.21
C GLU A 218 -6.76 -15.81 11.90
N GLU A 219 -7.23 -16.54 10.89
CA GLU A 219 -7.62 -16.01 9.59
C GLU A 219 -9.08 -15.52 9.64
N ASP A 220 -9.29 -14.20 9.70
CA ASP A 220 -10.61 -13.61 9.43
C ASP A 220 -10.83 -13.44 7.92
N GLU A 221 -11.67 -14.31 7.38
CA GLU A 221 -12.14 -14.34 6.00
C GLU A 221 -13.24 -13.27 5.78
N ILE A 222 -12.85 -12.07 5.35
CA ILE A 222 -13.83 -11.06 4.92
C ILE A 222 -14.27 -11.40 3.49
N LYS A 223 -15.50 -11.91 3.39
CA LYS A 223 -16.26 -12.07 2.14
C LYS A 223 -16.63 -10.68 1.63
N ASN A 224 -16.05 -10.29 0.49
CA ASN A 224 -16.60 -9.21 -0.31
C ASN A 224 -17.62 -9.83 -1.26
N GLU A 225 -18.89 -9.72 -0.92
CA GLU A 225 -19.99 -10.01 -1.83
C GLU A 225 -20.17 -8.83 -2.78
N ASP A 226 -20.23 -9.16 -4.06
CA ASP A 226 -20.57 -8.28 -5.17
C ASP A 226 -21.89 -7.55 -4.90
N PHE A 227 -21.86 -6.22 -4.88
CA PHE A 227 -23.07 -5.40 -4.89
C PHE A 227 -22.97 -4.27 -5.92
N PHE A 228 -23.24 -4.70 -7.15
CA PHE A 228 -23.89 -4.07 -8.30
C PHE A 228 -23.31 -2.80 -8.98
N GLU A 229 -23.06 -3.03 -10.26
CA GLU A 229 -23.12 -2.12 -11.40
C GLU A 229 -24.25 -1.08 -11.32
N GLU A 230 -23.94 0.18 -11.61
CA GLU A 230 -24.59 0.98 -12.67
C GLU A 230 -23.73 2.21 -13.02
#